data_AF-A0A2M7WW50-F1
#
_entry.id   AF-A0A2M7WW50-F1
#
_cell.length_a   1.000
_cell.length_b   1.000
_cell.length_c   1.000
_cell.angle_alpha   90.00
_cell.angle_beta   90.00
_cell.angle_gamma   90.00
#
_symmetry.space_group_name_H-M   'P 1'
#
loop_
_entity.id
_entity.type
_entity.pdbx_description
1 polymer ?
#
loop_
_entity_poly.entity_id
_entity_poly.type
_entity_poly.pdbx_seq_one_letter_code
_entity_poly.pdbx_strand_id
1 'polypeptide(L)'
;MYHSLKPLFFFSLFAVAGVFGESIFSFWWDCLFDKRFWVYGVKPIFHSYSSLLNFVPWGAGGMLYLAILEVLGMKFLNPLYHVSFFSDKPFYVIFSLGFISILIFTFVFAYLARRRKKWGFEFRKVNIANYLTFCLPITIPLLTLSIFSAIDYFYLTVFFGFIAFIFEYLFGKFLVFFISKKFWYYTYFTFDRKHSTVLIILPAAAGGFLFWTVYLLAEKL
;
A
#
# COMPACT_ATOMS: atom_id res chain seq x y z
N MET A 1 2.23 -33.03 -18.56
CA MET A 1 2.58 -32.26 -17.34
C MET A 1 1.59 -31.09 -17.27
N TYR A 2 0.60 -31.14 -16.39
CA TYR A 2 -0.31 -30.00 -16.21
C TYR A 2 0.41 -28.95 -15.37
N HIS A 3 0.73 -27.80 -15.96
CA HIS A 3 1.22 -26.67 -15.19
C HIS A 3 0.09 -26.15 -14.30
N SER A 4 0.37 -26.01 -13.00
CA SER A 4 -0.58 -25.41 -12.07
C SER A 4 -0.87 -23.96 -12.48
N LEU A 5 -2.14 -23.59 -12.62
CA LEU A 5 -2.57 -22.21 -12.90
C LEU A 5 -2.52 -21.31 -11.65
N LYS A 6 -2.17 -21.88 -10.48
CA LYS A 6 -2.14 -21.19 -9.19
C LYS A 6 -1.27 -19.92 -9.18
N PRO A 7 -0.06 -19.88 -9.78
CA PRO A 7 0.75 -18.65 -9.82
C PRO A 7 0.11 -17.54 -10.67
N LEU A 8 -0.52 -17.88 -11.79
CA LEU A 8 -1.21 -16.91 -12.66
C LEU A 8 -2.44 -16.32 -11.98
N PHE A 9 -3.17 -17.15 -11.24
CA PHE A 9 -4.30 -16.72 -10.42
C PHE A 9 -3.86 -15.69 -9.36
N PHE A 10 -2.83 -16.01 -8.55
CA PHE A 10 -2.33 -15.07 -7.54
C PHE A 10 -1.73 -13.80 -8.13
N PHE A 11 -0.98 -13.91 -9.22
CA PHE A 11 -0.47 -12.74 -9.92
C PHE A 11 -1.61 -11.79 -10.33
N SER A 12 -2.69 -12.34 -10.91
CA SER A 12 -3.86 -11.56 -11.33
C SER A 12 -4.56 -10.93 -10.13
N LEU A 13 -4.70 -11.69 -9.04
CA LEU A 13 -5.33 -11.22 -7.82
C LEU A 13 -4.54 -10.07 -7.16
N PHE A 14 -3.21 -10.17 -7.11
CA PHE A 14 -2.34 -9.10 -6.62
C PHE A 14 -2.33 -7.89 -7.53
N ALA A 15 -2.33 -8.08 -8.85
CA ALA A 15 -2.42 -6.98 -9.81
C ALA A 15 -3.70 -6.16 -9.59
N VAL A 16 -4.85 -6.84 -9.46
CA VAL A 16 -6.14 -6.19 -9.18
C VAL A 16 -6.15 -5.52 -7.81
N ALA A 17 -5.70 -6.22 -6.76
CA ALA A 17 -5.67 -5.69 -5.41
C ALA A 17 -4.78 -4.45 -5.29
N GLY A 18 -3.60 -4.47 -5.93
CA GLY A 18 -2.67 -3.35 -5.94
C GLY A 18 -3.26 -2.12 -6.64
N VAL A 19 -3.80 -2.29 -7.85
CA VAL A 19 -4.46 -1.19 -8.59
C VAL A 19 -5.65 -0.62 -7.84
N PHE A 20 -6.44 -1.46 -7.18
CA PHE A 20 -7.58 -1.03 -6.39
C PHE A 20 -7.15 -0.28 -5.12
N GLY A 21 -6.18 -0.83 -4.37
CA GLY A 21 -5.62 -0.19 -3.18
C GLY A 21 -4.99 1.16 -3.51
N GLU A 22 -4.24 1.21 -4.61
CA GLU A 22 -3.67 2.43 -5.19
C GLU A 22 -4.75 3.49 -5.49
N SER A 23 -5.84 3.07 -6.13
CA SER A 23 -6.95 3.94 -6.51
C SER A 23 -7.68 4.50 -5.29
N ILE A 24 -7.96 3.66 -4.28
CA ILE A 24 -8.58 4.10 -3.02
C ILE A 24 -7.69 5.10 -2.31
N PHE A 25 -6.40 4.78 -2.20
CA PHE A 25 -5.45 5.63 -1.50
C PHE A 25 -5.30 7.00 -2.19
N SER A 26 -5.24 7.03 -3.52
CA SER A 26 -5.19 8.28 -4.31
C SER A 26 -6.48 9.10 -4.21
N PHE A 27 -7.64 8.44 -4.32
CA PHE A 27 -8.93 9.10 -4.13
C PHE A 27 -9.03 9.72 -2.74
N TRP A 28 -8.56 8.99 -1.73
CA TRP A 28 -8.59 9.47 -0.36
C TRP A 28 -7.68 10.68 -0.15
N TRP A 29 -6.48 10.64 -0.70
CA TRP A 29 -5.58 11.78 -0.72
C TRP A 29 -6.22 13.00 -1.38
N ASP A 30 -6.81 12.85 -2.57
CA ASP A 30 -7.46 13.93 -3.31
C ASP A 30 -8.67 14.54 -2.57
N CYS A 31 -9.31 13.80 -1.66
CA CYS A 31 -10.37 14.34 -0.82
C CYS A 31 -9.85 15.35 0.22
N LEU A 32 -8.57 15.25 0.58
CA LEU A 32 -7.96 15.95 1.72
C LEU A 32 -6.95 17.03 1.31
N PHE A 33 -6.27 16.82 0.18
CA PHE A 33 -5.18 17.67 -0.30
C PHE A 33 -5.55 18.34 -1.64
N ASP A 34 -5.09 19.59 -1.85
CA ASP A 34 -5.33 20.31 -3.11
C ASP A 34 -4.40 19.82 -4.26
N LYS A 35 -3.36 19.05 -3.92
CA LYS A 35 -2.43 18.46 -4.89
C LYS A 35 -2.69 16.96 -4.98
N ARG A 36 -2.59 16.40 -6.19
CA ARG A 36 -2.70 14.95 -6.40
C ARG A 36 -1.53 14.17 -5.82
N PHE A 37 -1.78 12.95 -5.36
CA PHE A 37 -0.75 12.06 -4.82
C PHE A 37 0.36 11.80 -5.86
N TRP A 38 -0.04 11.29 -7.02
CA TRP A 38 0.75 11.30 -8.25
C TRP A 38 -0.12 11.71 -9.43
N VAL A 39 0.51 11.91 -10.58
CA VAL A 39 -0.18 12.10 -11.85
C VAL A 39 0.43 11.17 -12.89
N TYR A 40 -0.42 10.40 -13.58
CA TYR A 40 0.01 9.52 -14.66
C TYR A 40 0.24 10.32 -15.95
N GLY A 41 1.41 10.12 -16.57
CA GLY A 41 1.76 10.68 -17.88
C GLY A 41 1.31 9.80 -19.07
N VAL A 42 0.68 8.66 -18.78
CA VAL A 42 0.07 7.75 -19.75
C VAL A 42 -1.45 7.73 -19.59
N LYS A 43 -2.16 6.96 -20.43
CA LYS A 43 -3.63 6.79 -20.34
C LYS A 43 -4.01 6.26 -18.95
N PRO A 44 -4.68 7.07 -18.11
CA PRO A 44 -5.07 6.64 -16.78
C PRO A 44 -6.33 5.78 -16.80
N ILE A 45 -6.58 5.10 -15.69
CA ILE A 45 -7.88 4.53 -15.32
C ILE A 45 -8.42 5.25 -14.08
N PHE A 46 -9.75 5.16 -13.89
CA PHE A 46 -10.47 5.65 -12.72
C PHE A 46 -10.08 7.09 -12.29
N HIS A 47 -10.57 8.09 -13.02
CA HIS A 47 -10.31 9.52 -12.72
C HIS A 47 -8.83 9.93 -12.61
N SER A 48 -7.90 9.18 -13.22
CA SER A 48 -6.45 9.43 -13.10
C SER A 48 -5.80 9.02 -11.79
N TYR A 49 -6.44 8.11 -11.04
CA TYR A 49 -5.89 7.56 -9.80
C TYR A 49 -4.97 6.36 -10.00
N SER A 50 -5.11 5.63 -11.11
CA SER A 50 -4.21 4.53 -11.45
C SER A 50 -4.03 4.37 -12.97
N SER A 51 -3.29 3.34 -13.40
CA SER A 51 -3.08 2.97 -14.80
C SER A 51 -3.15 1.45 -14.98
N LEU A 52 -3.64 0.98 -16.14
CA LEU A 52 -3.59 -0.45 -16.47
C LEU A 52 -2.15 -1.00 -16.49
N LEU A 53 -1.18 -0.14 -16.77
CA LEU A 53 0.24 -0.52 -16.74
C LEU A 53 0.74 -0.81 -15.32
N ASN A 54 0.00 -0.46 -14.26
CA ASN A 54 0.32 -0.84 -12.89
C ASN A 54 -0.06 -2.28 -12.54
N PHE A 55 -0.85 -2.97 -13.37
CA PHE A 55 -1.17 -4.37 -13.12
C PHE A 55 0.10 -5.22 -13.02
N VAL A 56 1.05 -5.02 -13.94
CA VAL A 56 2.29 -5.82 -13.97
C VAL A 56 3.19 -5.54 -12.76
N PRO A 57 3.54 -4.27 -12.43
CA PRO A 57 4.29 -3.96 -11.22
C PRO A 57 3.64 -4.47 -9.93
N TRP A 58 2.31 -4.33 -9.78
CA TRP A 58 1.63 -4.83 -8.59
C TRP A 58 1.56 -6.35 -8.52
N GLY A 59 1.27 -7.01 -9.64
CA GLY A 59 1.29 -8.48 -9.72
C GLY A 59 2.69 -9.03 -9.40
N ALA A 60 3.73 -8.45 -9.97
CA ALA A 60 5.12 -8.82 -9.69
C ALA A 60 5.51 -8.54 -8.24
N GLY A 61 5.12 -7.38 -7.68
CA GLY A 61 5.35 -7.02 -6.29
C GLY A 61 4.70 -7.99 -5.30
N GLY A 62 3.45 -8.40 -5.55
CA GLY A 62 2.76 -9.39 -4.72
C GLY A 62 3.39 -10.78 -4.81
N MET A 63 3.81 -11.22 -6.00
CA MET A 63 4.53 -12.48 -6.16
C MET A 63 5.90 -12.46 -5.48
N LEU A 64 6.63 -11.34 -5.57
CA LEU A 64 7.89 -11.16 -4.86
C LEU A 64 7.68 -11.22 -3.34
N TYR A 65 6.62 -10.59 -2.84
CA TYR A 65 6.26 -10.65 -1.43
C TYR A 65 6.03 -12.10 -0.96
N LEU A 66 5.26 -12.90 -1.73
CA LEU A 66 5.07 -14.33 -1.43
C LEU A 66 6.39 -15.11 -1.47
N ALA A 67 7.23 -14.87 -2.47
CA ALA A 67 8.52 -15.55 -2.59
C ALA A 67 9.43 -15.25 -1.38
N ILE A 68 9.43 -14.01 -0.90
CA ILE A 68 10.18 -13.62 0.31
C ILE A 68 9.62 -14.34 1.54
N LEU A 69 8.29 -14.38 1.72
CA LEU A 69 7.66 -15.15 2.81
C LEU A 69 8.02 -16.63 2.77
N GLU A 70 8.09 -17.21 1.58
CA GLU A 70 8.48 -18.60 1.36
C GLU A 70 9.94 -18.86 1.73
N VAL A 71 10.87 -18.06 1.22
CA VAL A 71 12.31 -18.19 1.47
C VAL A 71 12.64 -18.00 2.94
N LEU A 72 11.98 -17.07 3.61
CA LEU A 72 12.18 -16.81 5.03
C LEU A 72 11.58 -17.89 5.94
N GLY A 73 10.97 -18.94 5.37
CA GLY A 73 10.33 -19.98 6.17
C GLY A 73 9.14 -19.47 6.99
N MET A 74 8.68 -18.24 6.72
CA MET A 74 7.43 -17.70 7.28
C MET A 74 6.19 -18.39 6.69
N LYS A 75 6.41 -19.34 5.76
CA LYS A 75 5.47 -20.40 5.40
C LYS A 75 4.93 -21.07 6.67
N PHE A 76 3.72 -20.70 7.04
CA PHE A 76 2.90 -21.41 8.01
C PHE A 76 3.54 -21.54 9.40
N LEU A 77 4.13 -20.46 9.93
CA LEU A 77 4.09 -20.24 11.39
C LEU A 77 2.61 -20.10 11.76
N ASN A 78 2.01 -21.27 11.94
CA ASN A 78 0.62 -21.58 12.22
C ASN A 78 -0.26 -20.33 12.42
N PRO A 79 -1.20 -20.00 11.52
CA PRO A 79 -2.20 -18.97 11.81
C PRO A 79 -3.04 -19.29 13.07
N LEU A 80 -2.82 -20.46 13.70
CA LEU A 80 -3.44 -20.95 14.91
C LEU A 80 -2.54 -21.03 16.17
N TYR A 81 -1.20 -20.94 16.12
CA TYR A 81 -0.38 -21.39 17.29
C TYR A 81 0.21 -20.32 18.21
N HIS A 82 0.25 -19.03 17.89
CA HIS A 82 0.81 -18.06 18.85
C HIS A 82 0.07 -16.71 18.92
N VAL A 83 -1.25 -16.74 18.85
CA VAL A 83 -2.06 -15.64 19.41
C VAL A 83 -2.99 -16.21 20.47
N SER A 84 -2.42 -16.54 21.63
CA SER A 84 -3.15 -16.90 22.85
C SER A 84 -4.06 -15.78 23.39
N PHE A 85 -4.08 -14.60 22.73
CA PHE A 85 -4.92 -13.46 23.09
C PHE A 85 -6.17 -13.26 22.20
N PHE A 86 -6.27 -13.92 21.04
CA PHE A 86 -7.41 -13.80 20.12
C PHE A 86 -7.82 -15.20 19.59
N SER A 87 -8.29 -16.08 20.48
CA SER A 87 -8.35 -17.53 20.18
C SER A 87 -9.48 -18.02 19.26
N ASP A 88 -10.45 -17.21 18.81
CA ASP A 88 -11.56 -17.76 18.00
C ASP A 88 -11.97 -16.90 16.80
N LYS A 89 -11.37 -15.72 16.61
CA LYS A 89 -11.67 -14.86 15.47
C LYS A 89 -10.51 -14.86 14.49
N PRO A 90 -10.77 -15.08 13.20
CA PRO A 90 -9.71 -15.01 12.22
C PRO A 90 -9.04 -13.64 12.25
N PHE A 91 -7.74 -13.61 12.54
CA PHE A 91 -6.90 -12.43 12.60
C PHE A 91 -7.15 -11.42 11.45
N TYR A 92 -7.38 -11.93 10.23
CA TYR A 92 -7.68 -11.10 9.06
C TYR A 92 -8.99 -10.28 9.17
N VAL A 93 -9.98 -10.74 9.94
CA VAL A 93 -11.23 -9.99 10.19
C VAL A 93 -10.97 -8.83 11.14
N ILE A 94 -10.26 -9.06 12.24
CA ILE A 94 -9.90 -7.99 13.20
C ILE A 94 -9.02 -6.95 12.50
N PHE A 95 -8.04 -7.41 11.71
CA PHE A 95 -7.20 -6.55 10.88
C PHE A 95 -8.04 -5.71 9.90
N SER A 96 -8.92 -6.34 9.14
CA SER A 96 -9.77 -5.64 8.15
C SER A 96 -10.67 -4.61 8.82
N LEU A 97 -11.29 -4.95 9.96
CA LEU A 97 -12.14 -4.03 10.72
C LEU A 97 -11.33 -2.88 11.32
N GLY A 98 -10.14 -3.15 11.86
CA GLY A 98 -9.24 -2.13 12.39
C GLY A 98 -8.78 -1.16 11.29
N PHE A 99 -8.34 -1.69 10.15
CA PHE A 99 -7.96 -0.91 8.98
C PHE A 99 -9.12 -0.03 8.50
N ILE A 100 -10.30 -0.62 8.25
CA ILE A 100 -11.49 0.13 7.81
C ILE A 100 -11.90 1.21 8.81
N SER A 101 -11.94 0.90 10.11
CA SER A 101 -12.32 1.86 11.15
C SER A 101 -11.40 3.08 11.17
N ILE A 102 -10.13 2.87 10.87
CA ILE A 102 -9.10 3.89 10.88
C ILE A 102 -9.05 4.68 9.58
N LEU A 103 -9.37 4.04 8.45
CA LEU A 103 -9.68 4.75 7.20
C LEU A 103 -10.85 5.72 7.44
N ILE A 104 -11.93 5.23 8.05
CA ILE A 104 -13.11 6.05 8.38
C ILE A 104 -12.74 7.18 9.34
N PHE A 105 -12.02 6.87 10.43
CA PHE A 105 -11.60 7.87 11.41
C PHE A 105 -10.79 9.00 10.76
N THR A 106 -9.81 8.65 9.94
CA THR A 106 -8.91 9.61 9.31
C THR A 106 -9.64 10.42 8.24
N PHE A 107 -10.58 9.81 7.51
CA PHE A 107 -11.47 10.53 6.60
C PHE A 107 -12.35 11.54 7.34
N VAL A 108 -12.99 11.12 8.45
CA VAL A 108 -13.83 11.99 9.27
C VAL A 108 -13.00 13.12 9.89
N PHE A 109 -11.85 12.81 10.48
CA PHE A 109 -10.97 13.81 11.09
C PHE A 109 -10.53 14.84 10.08
N ALA A 110 -10.06 14.41 8.91
CA ALA A 110 -9.59 15.31 7.88
C ALA A 110 -10.74 16.10 7.21
N TYR A 111 -11.92 15.50 7.05
CA TYR A 111 -13.13 16.21 6.63
C TYR A 111 -13.58 17.29 7.63
N LEU A 112 -13.53 16.99 8.93
CA LEU A 112 -13.88 17.94 9.98
C LEU A 112 -12.84 19.06 10.10
N ALA A 113 -11.55 18.74 10.03
CA ALA A 113 -10.46 19.71 9.99
C ALA A 113 -10.58 20.64 8.77
N ARG A 114 -10.99 20.11 7.61
CA ARG A 114 -11.28 20.90 6.39
C ARG A 114 -12.39 21.93 6.60
N ARG A 115 -13.45 21.62 7.36
CA ARG A 115 -14.54 22.56 7.63
C ARG A 115 -14.21 23.55 8.75
N ARG A 116 -13.37 23.17 9.71
CA ARG A 116 -13.03 23.99 10.87
C ARG A 116 -11.69 24.71 10.67
N LYS A 117 -11.68 25.76 9.83
CA LYS A 117 -10.56 26.73 9.67
C LYS A 117 -10.04 27.31 11.00
N LYS A 118 -10.80 27.19 12.10
CA LYS A 118 -10.47 27.73 13.42
C LYS A 118 -9.33 27.01 14.15
N TRP A 119 -8.93 25.80 13.73
CA TRP A 119 -7.94 25.00 14.49
C TRP A 119 -6.48 25.29 14.08
N GLY A 120 -6.24 26.25 13.19
CA GLY A 120 -4.90 26.57 12.68
C GLY A 120 -4.28 25.45 11.82
N PHE A 121 -4.97 24.33 11.65
CA PHE A 121 -4.54 23.16 10.90
C PHE A 121 -5.30 23.07 9.57
N GLU A 122 -4.57 23.19 8.46
CA GLU A 122 -5.14 23.18 7.11
C GLU A 122 -4.57 21.98 6.33
N PHE A 123 -5.35 20.90 6.19
CA PHE A 123 -4.95 19.69 5.45
C PHE A 123 -4.65 19.94 3.98
N ARG A 124 -5.21 21.00 3.37
CA ARG A 124 -5.07 21.28 1.94
C ARG A 124 -3.62 21.44 1.48
N LYS A 125 -2.76 21.98 2.33
CA LYS A 125 -1.34 22.20 2.02
C LYS A 125 -0.59 20.89 2.23
N VAL A 126 0.06 20.38 1.19
CA VAL A 126 0.93 19.22 1.35
C VAL A 126 2.21 19.65 2.07
N ASN A 127 2.29 19.36 3.37
CA ASN A 127 3.48 19.51 4.20
C ASN A 127 3.76 18.19 4.96
N ILE A 128 4.93 18.06 5.59
CA ILE A 128 5.32 16.81 6.28
C ILE A 128 4.36 16.48 7.43
N ALA A 129 3.91 17.48 8.20
CA ALA A 129 2.99 17.24 9.30
C ALA A 129 1.65 16.67 8.80
N ASN A 130 1.05 17.29 7.78
CA ASN A 130 -0.20 16.82 7.19
C ASN A 130 -0.05 15.44 6.52
N TYR A 131 1.09 15.19 5.87
CA TYR A 131 1.43 13.89 5.32
C TYR A 131 1.46 12.82 6.41
N LEU A 132 2.15 13.09 7.52
CA LEU A 132 2.20 12.18 8.66
C LEU A 132 0.81 12.01 9.28
N THR A 133 0.01 13.06 9.43
CA THR A 133 -1.37 12.92 9.94
C THR A 133 -2.25 12.05 9.02
N PHE A 134 -1.99 12.06 7.71
CA PHE A 134 -2.67 11.18 6.77
C PHE A 134 -2.17 9.73 6.84
N CYS A 135 -0.85 9.51 6.94
CA CYS A 135 -0.26 8.17 6.91
C CYS A 135 -0.22 7.46 8.26
N LEU A 136 -0.02 8.18 9.38
CA LEU A 136 0.08 7.59 10.72
C LEU A 136 -1.10 6.71 11.10
N PRO A 137 -2.35 7.10 10.80
CA PRO A 137 -3.48 6.21 11.03
C PRO A 137 -3.36 4.93 10.22
N ILE A 138 -2.82 4.92 9.01
CA ILE A 138 -2.61 3.67 8.26
C ILE A 138 -1.45 2.86 8.86
N THR A 139 -0.35 3.53 9.21
CA THR A 139 0.91 2.86 9.55
C THR A 139 0.97 2.39 11.00
N ILE A 140 0.44 3.13 11.97
CA ILE A 140 0.45 2.73 13.38
C ILE A 140 -0.22 1.37 13.56
N PRO A 141 -1.47 1.15 13.12
CA PRO A 141 -2.17 -0.12 13.29
C PRO A 141 -1.49 -1.23 12.53
N LEU A 142 -0.96 -0.92 11.34
CA LEU A 142 -0.23 -1.88 10.54
C LEU A 142 1.01 -2.39 11.29
N LEU A 143 1.83 -1.48 11.85
CA LEU A 143 2.99 -1.83 12.66
C LEU A 143 2.59 -2.52 13.97
N THR A 144 1.56 -2.03 14.65
CA THR A 144 1.02 -2.63 15.87
C THR A 144 0.56 -4.06 15.63
N LEU A 145 -0.21 -4.29 14.56
CA LEU A 145 -0.69 -5.61 14.15
C LEU A 145 0.48 -6.51 13.74
N SER A 146 1.48 -5.96 13.05
CA SER A 146 2.72 -6.69 12.74
C SER A 146 3.36 -7.23 14.02
N ILE A 147 3.60 -6.35 14.99
CA ILE A 147 4.28 -6.67 16.25
C ILE A 147 3.47 -7.69 17.06
N PHE A 148 2.16 -7.50 17.18
CA PHE A 148 1.29 -8.44 17.91
C PHE A 148 1.11 -9.80 17.21
N SER A 149 1.36 -9.89 15.90
CA SER A 149 1.30 -11.16 15.16
C SER A 149 2.60 -11.94 15.29
N ALA A 150 3.71 -11.32 14.89
CA ALA A 150 5.07 -11.78 15.09
C ALA A 150 6.03 -10.66 14.70
N ILE A 151 7.11 -10.47 15.46
CA ILE A 151 8.10 -9.42 15.19
C ILE A 151 8.71 -9.50 13.77
N ASP A 152 8.77 -10.70 13.18
CA ASP A 152 9.26 -10.91 11.82
C ASP A 152 8.40 -10.19 10.76
N TYR A 153 7.07 -10.11 10.98
CA TYR A 153 6.18 -9.35 10.10
C TYR A 153 6.47 -7.85 10.14
N PHE A 154 6.92 -7.32 11.29
CA PHE A 154 7.32 -5.91 11.39
C PHE A 154 8.54 -5.64 10.51
N TYR A 155 9.58 -6.48 10.60
CA TYR A 155 10.78 -6.34 9.77
C TYR A 155 10.47 -6.50 8.29
N LEU A 156 9.64 -7.49 7.92
CA LEU A 156 9.23 -7.71 6.54
C LEU A 156 8.51 -6.48 5.96
N THR A 157 7.67 -5.84 6.76
CA THR A 157 6.89 -4.67 6.36
C THR A 157 7.77 -3.47 6.07
N VAL A 158 8.70 -3.18 6.98
CA VAL A 158 9.67 -2.09 6.81
C VAL A 158 10.56 -2.37 5.60
N PHE A 159 11.06 -3.60 5.49
CA PHE A 159 11.89 -4.03 4.37
C PHE A 159 11.15 -3.90 3.04
N PHE A 160 9.90 -4.37 2.95
CA PHE A 160 9.12 -4.31 1.73
C PHE A 160 8.80 -2.88 1.31
N GLY A 161 8.46 -1.99 2.26
CA GLY A 161 8.27 -0.57 1.97
C GLY A 161 9.52 0.07 1.34
N PHE A 162 10.70 -0.29 1.84
CA PHE A 162 11.97 0.20 1.31
C PHE A 162 12.30 -0.39 -0.08
N ILE A 163 12.10 -1.69 -0.25
CA ILE A 163 12.30 -2.37 -1.54
C ILE A 163 11.36 -1.78 -2.59
N ALA A 164 10.09 -1.60 -2.27
CA ALA A 164 9.12 -1.00 -3.18
C ALA A 164 9.53 0.43 -3.58
N PHE A 165 10.02 1.24 -2.64
CA PHE A 165 10.58 2.57 -2.95
C PHE A 165 11.76 2.50 -3.95
N ILE A 166 12.69 1.55 -3.76
CA ILE A 166 13.80 1.34 -4.70
C ILE A 166 13.27 0.93 -6.08
N PHE A 167 12.39 -0.08 -6.12
CA PHE A 167 11.82 -0.57 -7.38
C PHE A 167 11.04 0.51 -8.10
N GLU A 168 10.27 1.31 -7.39
CA GLU A 168 9.54 2.42 -7.96
C GLU A 168 10.49 3.46 -8.57
N TYR A 169 11.55 3.84 -7.85
CA TYR A 169 12.57 4.74 -8.37
C TYR A 169 13.20 4.17 -9.66
N LEU A 170 13.66 2.92 -9.62
CA LEU A 170 14.28 2.28 -10.77
C LEU A 170 13.30 2.14 -11.93
N PHE A 171 12.08 1.65 -11.69
CA PHE A 171 11.04 1.49 -12.70
C PHE A 171 10.69 2.84 -13.35
N GLY A 172 10.56 3.90 -12.56
CA GLY A 172 10.37 5.26 -13.07
C GLY A 172 11.49 5.71 -14.02
N LYS A 173 12.76 5.42 -13.68
CA LYS A 173 13.91 5.71 -14.58
C LYS A 173 13.89 4.84 -15.84
N PHE A 174 13.65 3.54 -15.68
CA PHE A 174 13.56 2.60 -16.79
C PHE A 174 12.50 3.02 -17.80
N LEU A 175 11.32 3.43 -17.35
CA LEU A 175 10.28 3.90 -18.26
C LEU A 175 10.68 5.18 -18.98
N VAL A 176 11.29 6.16 -18.31
CA VAL A 176 11.80 7.34 -19.02
C VAL A 176 12.82 6.96 -20.08
N PHE A 177 13.69 5.99 -19.79
CA PHE A 177 14.68 5.51 -20.75
C PHE A 177 14.04 4.78 -21.96
N PHE A 178 13.11 3.85 -21.73
CA PHE A 178 12.55 3.00 -22.78
C PHE A 178 11.39 3.62 -23.54
N ILE A 179 10.51 4.38 -22.88
CA ILE A 179 9.32 4.98 -23.49
C ILE A 179 9.41 6.50 -23.65
N SER A 180 10.56 7.11 -23.29
CA SER A 180 10.78 8.57 -23.37
C SER A 180 9.72 9.40 -22.65
N LYS A 181 8.97 8.79 -21.72
CA LYS A 181 7.85 9.39 -21.00
C LYS A 181 7.92 8.99 -19.53
N LYS A 182 7.59 9.95 -18.66
CA LYS A 182 7.36 9.68 -17.24
C LYS A 182 6.01 9.00 -17.10
N PHE A 183 6.03 7.81 -16.54
CA PHE A 183 4.82 7.04 -16.38
C PHE A 183 3.93 7.60 -15.26
N TRP A 184 4.52 7.99 -14.13
CA TRP A 184 3.91 8.88 -13.14
C TRP A 184 4.89 10.00 -12.74
N TYR A 185 4.37 11.00 -12.05
CA TYR A 185 5.18 11.97 -11.32
C TYR A 185 4.50 12.43 -10.03
N TYR A 186 5.31 12.65 -9.00
CA TYR A 186 4.90 13.18 -7.71
C TYR A 186 4.83 14.71 -7.73
N THR A 187 3.87 15.27 -7.01
CA THR A 187 3.64 16.72 -6.99
C THR A 187 4.17 17.41 -5.71
N TYR A 188 4.79 16.63 -4.81
CA TYR A 188 5.30 17.06 -3.51
C TYR A 188 6.50 16.21 -3.06
N PHE A 189 7.35 16.78 -2.19
CA PHE A 189 8.45 16.11 -1.48
C PHE A 189 9.29 15.15 -2.34
N THR A 190 9.63 15.56 -3.55
CA THR A 190 10.40 14.77 -4.51
C THR A 190 11.87 15.16 -4.47
N PHE A 191 12.78 14.21 -4.54
CA PHE A 191 14.22 14.48 -4.57
C PHE A 191 14.85 14.36 -5.98
N ASP A 192 14.10 13.89 -7.00
CA ASP A 192 14.70 13.52 -8.28
C ASP A 192 13.89 13.90 -9.55
N ARG A 193 13.69 15.19 -9.82
CA ARG A 193 12.86 15.66 -10.96
C ARG A 193 11.45 15.03 -10.96
N LYS A 194 10.86 14.85 -9.77
CA LYS A 194 9.49 14.37 -9.55
C LYS A 194 9.20 12.87 -9.77
N HIS A 195 10.18 11.97 -9.82
CA HIS A 195 9.87 10.54 -10.04
C HIS A 195 9.62 9.78 -8.74
N SER A 196 10.27 10.18 -7.66
CA SER A 196 10.20 9.47 -6.39
C SER A 196 10.10 10.41 -5.21
N THR A 197 9.45 9.91 -4.17
CA THR A 197 9.39 10.52 -2.86
C THR A 197 9.66 9.45 -1.82
N VAL A 198 10.53 9.72 -0.84
CA VAL A 198 10.81 8.79 0.28
C VAL A 198 9.53 8.48 1.06
N LEU A 199 8.55 9.38 0.97
CA LEU A 199 7.25 9.24 1.60
C LEU A 199 6.52 7.95 1.16
N ILE A 200 6.73 7.47 -0.07
CA ILE A 200 6.04 6.30 -0.61
C ILE A 200 6.31 4.98 0.13
N ILE A 201 7.37 4.92 0.92
CA ILE A 201 7.72 3.76 1.75
C ILE A 201 6.54 3.34 2.62
N LEU A 202 5.81 4.30 3.20
CA LEU A 202 4.70 4.03 4.11
C LEU A 202 3.49 3.41 3.38
N PRO A 203 2.95 4.00 2.28
CA PRO A 203 1.92 3.35 1.48
C PRO A 203 2.34 2.00 0.90
N ALA A 204 3.59 1.87 0.46
CA ALA A 204 4.07 0.63 -0.15
C ALA A 204 4.21 -0.51 0.88
N ALA A 205 4.62 -0.19 2.11
CA ALA A 205 4.59 -1.13 3.23
C ALA A 205 3.17 -1.64 3.51
N ALA A 206 2.15 -0.77 3.43
CA ALA A 206 0.76 -1.17 3.53
C ALA A 206 0.32 -2.09 2.37
N GLY A 207 0.87 -1.88 1.18
CA GLY A 207 0.66 -2.76 0.02
C GLY A 207 1.13 -4.21 0.24
N GLY A 208 2.26 -4.41 0.92
CA GLY A 208 2.76 -5.75 1.26
C GLY A 208 1.76 -6.54 2.13
N PHE A 209 1.18 -5.88 3.13
CA PHE A 209 0.12 -6.47 3.97
C PHE A 209 -1.17 -6.78 3.22
N LEU A 210 -1.55 -5.90 2.29
CA LEU A 210 -2.70 -6.15 1.42
C LEU A 210 -2.50 -7.44 0.63
N PHE A 211 -1.31 -7.64 0.04
CA PHE A 211 -0.99 -8.87 -0.68
C PHE A 211 -1.05 -10.11 0.20
N TRP A 212 -0.51 -10.04 1.42
CA TRP A 212 -0.60 -11.14 2.37
C TRP A 212 -2.06 -11.50 2.69
N THR A 213 -2.88 -10.49 3.00
CA THR A 213 -4.30 -10.68 3.34
C THR A 213 -5.07 -11.31 2.19
N VAL A 214 -4.86 -10.78 0.99
CA VAL A 214 -5.48 -11.26 -0.25
C VAL A 214 -5.10 -12.72 -0.53
N TYR A 215 -3.83 -13.08 -0.35
CA TYR A 215 -3.36 -14.45 -0.46
C TYR A 215 -4.06 -15.38 0.54
N LEU A 216 -4.11 -15.00 1.82
CA LEU A 216 -4.73 -15.80 2.88
C LEU A 216 -6.23 -16.01 2.67
N LEU A 217 -6.94 -15.01 2.15
CA LEU A 217 -8.35 -15.14 1.82
C LEU A 217 -8.56 -16.10 0.65
N ALA A 218 -7.72 -16.00 -0.38
CA ALA A 218 -7.82 -16.82 -1.57
C ALA A 218 -7.41 -18.29 -1.35
N GLU A 219 -6.48 -18.60 -0.44
CA GLU A 219 -6.15 -19.99 -0.07
C GLU A 219 -7.28 -20.69 0.72
N LYS A 220 -8.24 -19.94 1.26
CA LYS A 220 -9.37 -20.47 2.03
C LYS A 220 -10.64 -20.71 1.21
N LEU A 221 -10.65 -20.28 -0.05
CA LEU A 221 -11.74 -20.47 -1.01
C LEU A 221 -11.47 -21.73 -1.85
#